data_AF-A0A9P1GN00-F1
#
_entry.id   AF-A0A9P1GN00-F1
#
_cell.length_a   1.000
_cell.length_b   1.000
_cell.length_c   1.000
_cell.angle_alpha   90.00
_cell.angle_beta   90.00
_cell.angle_gamma   90.00
#
_symmetry.space_group_name_H-M   'P 1'
#
loop_
_entity.id
_entity.type
_entity.pdbx_description
1 polymer ?
#
loop_
_entity_poly.entity_id
_entity_poly.type
_entity_poly.pdbx_seq_one_letter_code
_entity_poly.pdbx_strand_id
1 'polypeptide(L)'
;MSDRRQKGKRCKVSRPAGFATAEKKPRVKQQYGPQEGFASEKRLRLWLKDLGARGLDLVELGSKSGVWLKLKLRDSQRGTLSTGQKFLEIPKRAWITVPGTDDVDVEESLAAELLKEKSKGTKSKFEPYVDFLWRRDLVQHPIFWTQEEISWLSRCKEVQNAVLALQELTQQRVERLRQKLPGASEDDIRFALCLVECRAITTSSVAGAFVPVLDHFRNDSSGDPAILVGDDGLASGPMVAVALADLEPGMELRNCFDSVSNQELFTQYGEVQLRMDGEDALPEVNAYNEVPLPLRLLPEHWKGNSEGVKEAKVELLQRRIGIDLSSEAFLRLPMDAMPSGRLLPLVRFIQRPLPAAGKEAACEQLFDSLFKDCHPSLLSGGTGQWEPEAVEAPPAPANAEELHMEVQARKLAADWYENLIGNYNRMSERIQQDIHDNVLETSSSSSSSPGDFKIELAEITNAYYKAKRKDGSTGKSRKAKECRVLSSSPSEGTVVVQFLENGVRHTIPEDWIIKKTAKGADSQDSHAKRSRGLLAMALLACQGSVVEACCQLMMGVLQVGEGILESKNKKDRAQMAQELQAAWQQEYDLSQSEA
;
A
#
# COMPACT_ATOMS: atom_id res chain seq x y z
N MET A 1 19.88 -41.29 -6.40
CA MET A 1 19.14 -41.96 -5.31
C MET A 1 19.33 -41.15 -4.04
N SER A 2 18.39 -40.25 -3.76
CA SER A 2 18.02 -39.78 -2.41
C SER A 2 16.86 -38.80 -2.60
N ASP A 3 15.67 -39.36 -2.76
CA ASP A 3 14.38 -38.67 -2.73
C ASP A 3 14.21 -37.95 -1.38
N ARG A 4 14.12 -36.61 -1.39
CA ARG A 4 13.55 -35.83 -0.28
C ARG A 4 12.29 -35.14 -0.76
N ARG A 5 11.18 -35.88 -0.73
CA ARG A 5 9.83 -35.33 -0.75
C ARG A 5 9.56 -34.67 0.60
N GLN A 6 9.71 -33.35 0.69
CA GLN A 6 9.12 -32.58 1.78
C GLN A 6 7.61 -32.51 1.55
N LYS A 7 6.85 -33.25 2.36
CA LYS A 7 5.41 -33.06 2.51
C LYS A 7 5.21 -31.77 3.32
N GLY A 8 4.67 -30.72 2.71
CA GLY A 8 4.22 -29.53 3.42
C GLY A 8 3.21 -29.91 4.50
N LYS A 9 3.60 -29.76 5.76
CA LYS A 9 2.68 -29.82 6.88
C LYS A 9 1.90 -28.51 6.88
N ARG A 10 0.56 -28.60 6.77
CA ARG A 10 -0.34 -27.47 7.00
C ARG A 10 -0.19 -27.01 8.45
N CYS A 11 0.33 -25.80 8.66
CA CYS A 11 0.16 -25.09 9.92
C CYS A 11 -1.32 -24.78 10.11
N LYS A 12 -1.90 -25.25 11.21
CA LYS A 12 -3.21 -24.77 11.67
C LYS A 12 -2.93 -23.52 12.49
N VAL A 13 -3.06 -22.36 11.88
CA VAL A 13 -3.04 -21.07 12.59
C VAL A 13 -4.34 -20.98 13.40
N SER A 14 -4.22 -20.85 14.72
CA SER A 14 -5.35 -20.56 15.60
C SER A 14 -5.78 -19.11 15.42
N ARG A 15 -7.09 -18.86 15.42
CA ARG A 15 -7.66 -17.53 15.17
C ARG A 15 -7.14 -16.48 16.18
N PRO A 16 -6.71 -15.30 15.71
CA PRO A 16 -6.37 -14.17 16.56
C PRO A 16 -7.62 -13.56 17.22
N ALA A 17 -7.50 -13.18 18.50
CA ALA A 17 -8.55 -12.56 19.30
C ALA A 17 -7.94 -11.39 20.09
N GLY A 18 -7.70 -10.25 19.42
CA GLY A 18 -6.98 -9.12 20.02
C GLY A 18 -7.51 -7.74 19.68
N PHE A 19 -7.78 -7.45 18.40
CA PHE A 19 -8.60 -6.28 18.06
C PHE A 19 -10.05 -6.57 18.46
N ALA A 20 -10.81 -5.54 18.83
CA ALA A 20 -12.25 -5.65 18.86
C ALA A 20 -12.69 -6.19 17.49
N THR A 21 -12.90 -7.52 17.42
CA THR A 21 -13.85 -8.07 16.48
C THR A 21 -15.10 -7.37 16.91
N ALA A 22 -15.43 -6.27 16.23
CA ALA A 22 -16.81 -5.83 16.13
C ALA A 22 -17.56 -7.15 16.01
N GLU A 23 -18.41 -7.47 17.00
CA GLU A 23 -19.30 -8.64 16.93
C GLU A 23 -19.65 -8.79 15.47
N LYS A 24 -19.47 -9.98 14.88
CA LYS A 24 -19.83 -10.23 13.48
C LYS A 24 -21.31 -9.89 13.33
N LYS A 25 -21.64 -8.61 13.23
CA LYS A 25 -22.91 -8.08 12.82
C LYS A 25 -23.04 -8.74 11.47
N PRO A 26 -24.17 -9.43 11.21
CA PRO A 26 -24.39 -10.05 9.91
C PRO A 26 -24.03 -8.99 8.88
N ARG A 27 -22.95 -9.23 8.11
CA ARG A 27 -22.44 -8.27 7.13
C ARG A 27 -23.67 -7.83 6.35
N VAL A 28 -24.12 -6.59 6.54
CA VAL A 28 -25.17 -6.03 5.70
C VAL A 28 -24.57 -6.15 4.31
N LYS A 29 -25.15 -7.01 3.48
CA LYS A 29 -24.67 -7.29 2.13
C LYS A 29 -24.84 -6.02 1.30
N GLN A 30 -23.97 -5.04 1.50
CA GLN A 30 -23.83 -3.95 0.56
C GLN A 30 -23.30 -4.57 -0.72
N GLN A 31 -24.16 -4.60 -1.73
CA GLN A 31 -23.89 -5.17 -3.03
C GLN A 31 -22.93 -4.24 -3.77
N TYR A 32 -21.63 -4.39 -3.53
CA TYR A 32 -20.58 -3.74 -4.32
C TYR A 32 -20.11 -4.69 -5.43
N GLY A 33 -20.98 -4.90 -6.42
CA GLY A 33 -20.59 -5.46 -7.71
C GLY A 33 -20.70 -4.36 -8.77
N PRO A 34 -19.69 -4.14 -9.62
CA PRO A 34 -19.79 -3.16 -10.70
C PRO A 34 -20.87 -3.56 -11.71
N GLN A 35 -21.77 -2.64 -12.06
CA GLN A 35 -22.88 -2.93 -13.00
C GLN A 35 -22.47 -2.83 -14.49
N GLU A 36 -21.29 -2.30 -14.80
CA GLU A 36 -20.83 -2.09 -16.18
C GLU A 36 -19.38 -2.56 -16.37
N GLY A 37 -19.19 -3.62 -17.15
CA GLY A 37 -17.87 -4.08 -17.58
C GLY A 37 -17.37 -3.30 -18.80
N PHE A 38 -16.06 -3.11 -18.93
CA PHE A 38 -15.47 -2.39 -20.06
C PHE A 38 -15.68 -3.13 -21.39
N ALA A 39 -15.86 -2.40 -22.49
CA ALA A 39 -15.90 -3.01 -23.83
C ALA A 39 -14.65 -3.83 -24.15
N SER A 40 -13.48 -3.42 -23.63
CA SER A 40 -12.21 -4.16 -23.72
C SER A 40 -12.23 -5.47 -22.93
N GLU A 41 -12.94 -5.54 -21.80
CA GLU A 41 -13.08 -6.76 -21.00
C GLU A 41 -13.80 -7.85 -21.79
N LYS A 42 -14.88 -7.50 -22.50
CA LYS A 42 -15.62 -8.48 -23.33
C LYS A 42 -14.72 -9.11 -24.39
N ARG A 43 -13.87 -8.30 -25.03
CA ARG A 43 -12.91 -8.76 -26.04
C ARG A 43 -11.85 -9.67 -25.44
N LEU A 44 -11.27 -9.29 -24.30
CA LEU A 44 -10.31 -10.10 -23.55
C LEU A 44 -10.90 -11.47 -23.19
N ARG A 45 -12.12 -11.50 -22.66
CA ARG A 45 -12.81 -12.74 -22.26
C ARG A 45 -13.09 -13.68 -23.43
N LEU A 46 -13.50 -13.14 -24.59
CA LEU A 46 -13.72 -13.95 -25.79
C LEU A 46 -12.40 -14.58 -26.26
N TRP A 47 -11.35 -13.78 -26.34
CA TRP A 47 -10.01 -14.26 -26.71
C TRP A 47 -9.50 -15.34 -25.74
N LEU A 48 -9.64 -15.16 -24.42
CA LEU A 48 -9.24 -16.17 -23.44
C LEU A 48 -10.07 -17.46 -23.55
N LYS A 49 -11.38 -17.36 -23.83
CA LYS A 49 -12.23 -18.53 -24.08
C LYS A 49 -11.79 -19.30 -25.33
N ASP A 50 -11.45 -18.60 -26.40
CA ASP A 50 -10.93 -19.21 -27.64
C ASP A 50 -9.57 -19.91 -27.39
N LEU A 51 -8.77 -19.35 -26.47
CA LEU A 51 -7.56 -19.98 -25.97
C LEU A 51 -7.80 -21.09 -24.94
N GLY A 52 -9.05 -21.41 -24.59
CA GLY A 52 -9.39 -22.53 -23.72
C GLY A 52 -9.23 -22.25 -22.22
N ALA A 53 -9.22 -20.98 -21.80
CA ALA A 53 -9.29 -20.63 -20.39
C ALA A 53 -10.62 -21.09 -19.76
N ARG A 54 -10.56 -21.53 -18.51
CA ARG A 54 -11.71 -22.06 -17.75
C ARG A 54 -12.00 -21.21 -16.54
N GLY A 55 -13.25 -21.17 -16.09
CA GLY A 55 -13.65 -20.40 -14.91
C GLY A 55 -13.91 -18.92 -15.14
N LEU A 56 -13.71 -18.41 -16.37
CA LEU A 56 -14.01 -17.03 -16.73
C LEU A 56 -15.48 -16.67 -16.52
N ASP A 57 -16.38 -17.64 -16.56
CA ASP A 57 -17.80 -17.44 -16.29
C ASP A 57 -18.12 -17.22 -14.81
N LEU A 58 -17.20 -17.53 -13.90
CA LEU A 58 -17.34 -17.34 -12.44
C LEU A 58 -16.95 -15.94 -11.97
N VAL A 59 -16.07 -15.26 -12.71
CA VAL A 59 -15.44 -14.00 -12.28
C VAL A 59 -15.86 -12.80 -13.12
N GLU A 60 -15.84 -11.61 -12.54
CA GLU A 60 -16.01 -10.28 -13.15
C GLU A 60 -14.81 -9.38 -12.83
N LEU A 61 -14.36 -8.55 -13.79
CA LEU A 61 -13.26 -7.62 -13.56
C LEU A 61 -13.83 -6.29 -13.08
N GLY A 62 -13.25 -5.72 -12.03
CA GLY A 62 -13.69 -4.43 -11.49
C GLY A 62 -13.48 -3.28 -12.45
N SER A 63 -14.38 -2.28 -12.38
CA SER A 63 -14.31 -1.06 -13.21
C SER A 63 -13.11 -0.18 -12.88
N LYS A 64 -12.55 -0.27 -11.67
CA LYS A 64 -11.30 0.42 -11.30
C LYS A 64 -10.16 -0.59 -11.17
N SER A 65 -10.35 -1.60 -10.34
CA SER A 65 -9.38 -2.68 -10.09
C SER A 65 -10.07 -3.90 -9.46
N GLY A 66 -9.30 -4.98 -9.29
CA GLY A 66 -9.74 -6.20 -8.62
C GLY A 66 -10.51 -7.18 -9.51
N VAL A 67 -10.67 -8.38 -9.00
CA VAL A 67 -11.46 -9.46 -9.60
C VAL A 67 -12.48 -9.91 -8.59
N TRP A 68 -13.72 -10.12 -9.03
CA TRP A 68 -14.85 -10.42 -8.15
C TRP A 68 -15.53 -11.71 -8.59
N LEU A 69 -16.10 -12.45 -7.65
CA LEU A 69 -17.05 -13.52 -7.98
C LEU A 69 -18.39 -12.94 -8.37
N LYS A 70 -18.94 -13.42 -9.47
CA LYS A 70 -20.27 -12.98 -9.91
C LYS A 70 -21.31 -13.28 -8.84
N LEU A 71 -22.24 -12.37 -8.65
CA LEU A 71 -23.37 -12.55 -7.72
C LEU A 71 -24.29 -13.71 -8.15
N LYS A 72 -24.49 -13.88 -9.46
CA LYS A 72 -25.41 -14.85 -10.04
C LYS A 72 -24.64 -16.05 -10.59
N LEU A 73 -24.35 -17.00 -9.72
CA LEU A 73 -23.77 -18.30 -10.07
C LEU A 73 -24.84 -19.39 -10.05
N ARG A 74 -24.78 -20.28 -11.04
CA ARG A 74 -25.58 -21.52 -11.10
C ARG A 74 -25.14 -22.48 -10.00
N ASP A 75 -26.01 -23.38 -9.56
CA ASP A 75 -25.68 -24.32 -8.49
C ASP A 75 -24.47 -25.21 -8.85
N SER A 76 -24.35 -25.61 -10.12
CA SER A 76 -23.19 -26.36 -10.62
C SER A 76 -21.87 -25.59 -10.54
N GLN A 77 -21.92 -24.26 -10.58
CA GLN A 77 -20.74 -23.38 -10.46
C GLN A 77 -20.36 -23.14 -9.00
N ARG A 78 -21.32 -23.18 -8.08
CA ARG A 78 -21.03 -23.01 -6.64
C ARG A 78 -20.15 -24.14 -6.10
N GLY A 79 -20.33 -25.36 -6.60
CA GLY A 79 -19.50 -26.50 -6.20
C GLY A 79 -18.01 -26.36 -6.54
N THR A 80 -17.64 -25.55 -7.52
CA THR A 80 -16.22 -25.31 -7.88
C THR A 80 -15.56 -24.24 -7.01
N LEU A 81 -16.30 -23.59 -6.11
CA LEU A 81 -15.82 -22.55 -5.20
C LEU A 81 -15.50 -23.08 -3.79
N SER A 82 -15.51 -24.40 -3.63
CA SER A 82 -15.15 -25.05 -2.37
C SER A 82 -13.64 -25.13 -2.17
N THR A 83 -13.24 -25.21 -0.91
CA THR A 83 -11.85 -25.37 -0.48
C THR A 83 -11.11 -26.48 -1.25
N GLY A 84 -9.94 -26.14 -1.78
CA GLY A 84 -9.04 -27.02 -2.55
C GLY A 84 -9.36 -27.11 -4.05
N GLN A 85 -10.43 -26.48 -4.54
CA GLN A 85 -10.81 -26.55 -5.95
C GLN A 85 -10.10 -25.47 -6.78
N LYS A 86 -9.70 -25.85 -8.01
CA LYS A 86 -9.29 -24.92 -9.06
C LYS A 86 -10.55 -24.30 -9.66
N PHE A 87 -10.69 -22.99 -9.56
CA PHE A 87 -11.89 -22.31 -10.07
C PHE A 87 -11.59 -21.42 -11.29
N LEU A 88 -10.33 -21.08 -11.54
CA LEU A 88 -9.90 -20.28 -12.70
C LEU A 88 -8.59 -20.87 -13.25
N GLU A 89 -8.54 -21.11 -14.56
CA GLU A 89 -7.36 -21.67 -15.24
C GLU A 89 -7.04 -20.86 -16.49
N ILE A 90 -5.80 -20.35 -16.58
CA ILE A 90 -5.30 -19.59 -17.72
C ILE A 90 -4.20 -20.39 -18.43
N PRO A 91 -4.42 -20.82 -19.68
CA PRO A 91 -3.50 -21.71 -20.38
C PRO A 91 -2.22 -20.97 -20.78
N LYS A 92 -1.07 -21.68 -20.77
CA LYS A 92 0.27 -21.12 -21.05
C LYS A 92 0.38 -20.32 -22.34
N ARG A 93 -0.38 -20.68 -23.38
CA ARG A 93 -0.42 -19.95 -24.66
C ARG A 93 -0.98 -18.53 -24.57
N ALA A 94 -1.64 -18.19 -23.47
CA ALA A 94 -2.17 -16.86 -23.19
C ALA A 94 -1.20 -15.97 -22.39
N TRP A 95 -0.08 -16.52 -21.91
CA TRP A 95 0.88 -15.76 -21.08
C TRP A 95 1.89 -15.03 -21.96
N ILE A 96 2.35 -13.88 -21.47
CA ILE A 96 3.56 -13.23 -21.97
C ILE A 96 4.66 -13.58 -20.97
N THR A 97 5.69 -14.30 -21.42
CA THR A 97 6.78 -14.81 -20.59
C THR A 97 8.12 -14.52 -21.24
N VAL A 98 9.18 -14.42 -20.45
CA VAL A 98 10.54 -14.41 -20.97
C VAL A 98 11.06 -15.85 -21.17
N PRO A 99 11.88 -16.11 -22.20
CA PRO A 99 12.62 -17.36 -22.29
C PRO A 99 13.60 -17.45 -21.11
N GLY A 100 13.63 -18.58 -20.40
CA GLY A 100 14.51 -18.76 -19.25
C GLY A 100 15.98 -18.65 -19.64
N THR A 101 16.62 -17.56 -19.26
CA THR A 101 18.06 -17.33 -19.37
C THR A 101 18.56 -16.89 -18.00
N ASP A 102 19.51 -17.64 -17.45
CA ASP A 102 19.96 -17.54 -16.06
C ASP A 102 20.77 -16.27 -15.73
N ASP A 103 20.94 -15.34 -16.67
CA ASP A 103 21.89 -14.23 -16.57
C ASP A 103 21.31 -12.87 -17.00
N VAL A 104 19.99 -12.75 -17.10
CA VAL A 104 19.32 -11.54 -17.58
C VAL A 104 18.32 -11.03 -16.55
N ASP A 105 18.32 -9.72 -16.35
CA ASP A 105 17.27 -8.99 -15.63
C ASP A 105 15.89 -9.40 -16.20
N VAL A 106 15.17 -10.23 -15.43
CA VAL A 106 13.89 -10.84 -15.83
C VAL A 106 12.85 -9.76 -16.04
N GLU A 107 12.85 -8.74 -15.17
CA GLU A 107 11.88 -7.65 -15.22
C GLU A 107 12.07 -6.80 -16.47
N GLU A 108 13.32 -6.42 -16.76
CA GLU A 108 13.67 -5.67 -17.97
C GLU A 108 13.32 -6.47 -19.24
N SER A 109 13.59 -7.77 -19.23
CA SER A 109 13.29 -8.65 -20.36
C SER A 109 11.79 -8.82 -20.59
N LEU A 110 11.01 -8.92 -19.51
CA LEU A 110 9.56 -9.07 -19.59
C LEU A 110 8.90 -7.77 -20.08
N ALA A 111 9.41 -6.61 -19.63
CA ALA A 111 9.00 -5.32 -20.16
C ALA A 111 9.32 -5.19 -21.66
N ALA A 112 10.48 -5.65 -22.10
CA ALA A 112 10.85 -5.66 -23.51
C ALA A 112 9.90 -6.54 -24.35
N GLU A 113 9.54 -7.74 -23.89
CA GLU A 113 8.57 -8.60 -24.58
C GLU A 113 7.18 -7.95 -24.65
N LEU A 114 6.74 -7.31 -23.58
CA LEU A 114 5.45 -6.60 -23.55
C LEU A 114 5.43 -5.44 -24.56
N LEU A 115 6.50 -4.65 -24.63
CA LEU A 115 6.66 -3.55 -25.60
C LEU A 115 6.69 -4.05 -27.05
N LYS A 116 7.36 -5.19 -27.31
CA LYS A 116 7.35 -5.83 -28.63
C LYS A 116 5.93 -6.23 -29.02
N GLU A 117 5.16 -6.84 -28.12
CA GLU A 117 3.76 -7.19 -28.39
C GLU A 117 2.88 -5.95 -28.60
N LYS A 118 3.08 -4.87 -27.83
CA LYS A 118 2.41 -3.59 -28.08
C LYS A 118 2.71 -3.02 -29.46
N SER A 119 3.98 -3.03 -29.87
CA SER A 119 4.41 -2.48 -31.17
C SER A 119 3.79 -3.20 -32.38
N LYS A 120 3.42 -4.49 -32.22
CA LYS A 120 2.71 -5.26 -33.26
C LYS A 120 1.26 -4.79 -33.45
N GLY A 121 0.68 -4.09 -32.47
CA GLY A 121 -0.70 -3.62 -32.50
C GLY A 121 -1.67 -4.76 -32.76
N THR A 122 -2.56 -4.59 -33.74
CA THR A 122 -3.57 -5.60 -34.14
C THR A 122 -2.98 -6.91 -34.66
N LYS A 123 -1.67 -6.97 -34.97
CA LYS A 123 -0.99 -8.19 -35.38
C LYS A 123 -0.48 -9.03 -34.19
N SER A 124 -0.49 -8.49 -32.96
CA SER A 124 -0.13 -9.27 -31.79
C SER A 124 -1.19 -10.33 -31.52
N LYS A 125 -0.75 -11.57 -31.25
CA LYS A 125 -1.65 -12.62 -30.77
C LYS A 125 -2.20 -12.34 -29.36
N PHE A 126 -1.58 -11.40 -28.63
CA PHE A 126 -1.96 -10.95 -27.30
C PHE A 126 -2.65 -9.58 -27.32
N GLU A 127 -3.00 -9.04 -28.49
CA GLU A 127 -3.54 -7.68 -28.60
C GLU A 127 -4.71 -7.39 -27.64
N PRO A 128 -5.70 -8.29 -27.42
CA PRO A 128 -6.79 -8.01 -26.49
C PRO A 128 -6.32 -7.80 -25.04
N TYR A 129 -5.24 -8.47 -24.66
CA TYR A 129 -4.66 -8.34 -23.32
C TYR A 129 -3.74 -7.14 -23.22
N VAL A 130 -2.91 -6.88 -24.22
CA VAL A 130 -2.05 -5.69 -24.26
C VAL A 130 -2.88 -4.40 -24.29
N ASP A 131 -3.94 -4.33 -25.11
CA ASP A 131 -4.89 -3.20 -25.12
C ASP A 131 -5.59 -3.03 -23.76
N PHE A 132 -5.89 -4.14 -23.09
CA PHE A 132 -6.48 -4.10 -21.76
C PHE A 132 -5.52 -3.57 -20.69
N LEU A 133 -4.25 -3.98 -20.70
CA LEU A 133 -3.21 -3.49 -19.79
C LEU A 133 -2.94 -1.98 -19.97
N TRP A 134 -2.85 -1.49 -21.20
CA TRP A 134 -2.57 -0.07 -21.48
C TRP A 134 -3.72 0.90 -21.18
N ARG A 135 -4.90 0.38 -20.83
CA ARG A 135 -6.03 1.19 -20.37
C ARG A 135 -6.08 1.30 -18.84
N ARG A 136 -5.16 0.65 -18.14
CA ARG A 136 -5.08 0.72 -16.69
C ARG A 136 -4.42 2.03 -16.27
N ASP A 137 -5.02 2.64 -15.27
CA ASP A 137 -4.44 3.79 -14.60
C ASP A 137 -3.44 3.29 -13.56
N LEU A 138 -2.16 3.57 -13.79
CA LEU A 138 -1.06 3.26 -12.88
C LEU A 138 -0.50 4.52 -12.23
N VAL A 139 -1.19 5.66 -12.33
CA VAL A 139 -0.68 6.95 -11.85
C VAL A 139 -0.42 6.96 -10.34
N GLN A 140 -1.06 6.05 -9.60
CA GLN A 140 -0.84 5.87 -8.17
C GLN A 140 0.54 5.28 -7.84
N HIS A 141 1.18 4.57 -8.77
CA HIS A 141 2.44 3.88 -8.52
C HIS A 141 3.59 4.87 -8.26
N PRO A 142 4.45 4.67 -7.23
CA PRO A 142 5.50 5.61 -6.85
C PRO A 142 6.54 5.93 -7.94
N ILE A 143 6.70 5.05 -8.94
CA ILE A 143 7.51 5.32 -10.14
C ILE A 143 7.10 6.63 -10.85
N PHE A 144 5.82 7.01 -10.79
CA PHE A 144 5.31 8.22 -11.44
C PHE A 144 5.25 9.44 -10.52
N TRP A 145 5.69 9.33 -9.25
CA TRP A 145 5.61 10.43 -8.30
C TRP A 145 6.70 11.48 -8.56
N THR A 146 6.36 12.75 -8.35
CA THR A 146 7.33 13.84 -8.40
C THR A 146 8.17 13.88 -7.12
N GLN A 147 9.27 14.64 -7.13
CA GLN A 147 10.09 14.84 -5.94
C GLN A 147 9.34 15.56 -4.80
N GLU A 148 8.40 16.45 -5.15
CA GLU A 148 7.49 17.08 -4.18
C GLU A 148 6.61 16.03 -3.50
N GLU A 149 6.01 15.12 -4.28
CA GLU A 149 5.14 14.07 -3.76
C GLU A 149 5.92 13.02 -2.95
N ILE A 150 7.16 12.70 -3.34
CA ILE A 150 8.05 11.84 -2.53
C ILE A 150 8.37 12.48 -1.18
N SER A 151 8.39 13.82 -1.09
CA SER A 151 8.64 14.51 0.18
C SER A 151 7.51 14.30 1.22
N TRP A 152 6.31 13.90 0.77
CA TRP A 152 5.22 13.45 1.64
C TRP A 152 5.59 12.22 2.46
N LEU A 153 6.56 11.42 1.99
CA LEU A 153 7.05 10.23 2.68
C LEU A 153 8.21 10.54 3.64
N SER A 154 8.56 11.81 3.88
CA SER A 154 9.71 12.19 4.73
C SER A 154 9.60 11.77 6.21
N ARG A 155 8.42 11.33 6.66
CA ARG A 155 8.22 10.70 7.98
C ARG A 155 8.29 9.17 7.95
N CYS A 156 8.42 8.59 6.76
CA CYS A 156 8.54 7.16 6.48
C CYS A 156 9.85 6.93 5.69
N LYS A 157 11.00 7.24 6.30
CA LYS A 157 12.28 7.29 5.59
C LYS A 157 12.62 6.02 4.81
N GLU A 158 12.31 4.84 5.36
CA GLU A 158 12.51 3.57 4.67
C GLU A 158 11.72 3.51 3.36
N VAL A 159 10.43 3.86 3.40
CA VAL A 159 9.57 3.93 2.21
C VAL A 159 10.08 4.99 1.23
N GLN A 160 10.44 6.17 1.72
CA GLN A 160 10.98 7.24 0.89
C GLN A 160 12.24 6.79 0.14
N ASN A 161 13.18 6.16 0.85
CA ASN A 161 14.42 5.65 0.28
C ASN A 161 14.16 4.51 -0.72
N ALA A 162 13.20 3.62 -0.41
CA ALA A 162 12.80 2.53 -1.31
C ALA A 162 12.20 3.07 -2.61
N VAL A 163 11.35 4.10 -2.54
CA VAL A 163 10.80 4.77 -3.74
C VAL A 163 11.88 5.45 -4.56
N LEU A 164 12.83 6.15 -3.93
CA LEU A 164 13.95 6.78 -4.63
C LEU A 164 14.83 5.74 -5.34
N ALA A 165 15.16 4.64 -4.65
CA ALA A 165 15.93 3.54 -5.23
C ALA A 165 15.19 2.87 -6.40
N LEU A 166 13.86 2.69 -6.28
CA LEU A 166 13.01 2.16 -7.35
C LEU A 166 13.00 3.08 -8.58
N GLN A 167 12.89 4.41 -8.37
CA GLN A 167 12.93 5.38 -9.48
C GLN A 167 14.30 5.40 -10.16
N GLU A 168 15.39 5.34 -9.39
CA GLU A 168 16.74 5.26 -9.94
C GLU A 168 16.95 3.98 -10.77
N LEU A 169 16.59 2.82 -10.22
CA LEU A 169 16.68 1.54 -10.93
C LEU A 169 15.82 1.54 -12.20
N THR A 170 14.61 2.10 -12.13
CA THR A 170 13.71 2.24 -13.28
C THR A 170 14.35 3.12 -14.36
N GLN A 171 14.97 4.23 -13.99
CA GLN A 171 15.65 5.11 -14.94
C GLN A 171 16.80 4.40 -15.66
N GLN A 172 17.61 3.63 -14.93
CA GLN A 172 18.68 2.83 -15.52
C GLN A 172 18.12 1.79 -16.51
N ARG A 173 17.00 1.13 -16.18
CA ARG A 173 16.30 0.18 -17.07
C ARG A 173 15.72 0.86 -18.30
N VAL A 174 15.14 2.05 -18.15
CA VAL A 174 14.61 2.86 -19.26
C VAL A 174 15.70 3.14 -20.29
N GLU A 175 16.89 3.56 -19.86
CA GLU A 175 18.01 3.85 -20.76
C GLU A 175 18.46 2.62 -21.54
N ARG A 176 18.58 1.47 -20.88
CA ARG A 176 18.95 0.20 -21.53
C ARG A 176 17.86 -0.27 -22.50
N LEU A 177 16.59 -0.14 -22.14
CA LEU A 177 15.47 -0.52 -23.01
C LEU A 177 15.33 0.40 -24.22
N ARG A 178 15.59 1.70 -24.09
CA ARG A 178 15.61 2.63 -25.25
C ARG A 178 16.67 2.24 -26.28
N GLN A 179 17.83 1.75 -25.82
CA GLN A 179 18.86 1.23 -26.72
C GLN A 179 18.43 -0.06 -27.43
N LYS A 180 17.77 -0.97 -26.69
CA LYS A 180 17.27 -2.25 -27.23
C LYS A 180 16.06 -2.08 -28.16
N LEU A 181 15.22 -1.08 -27.91
CA LEU A 181 13.93 -0.85 -28.58
C LEU A 181 13.80 0.63 -29.00
N PRO A 182 14.55 1.11 -30.01
CA PRO A 182 14.63 2.52 -30.37
C PRO A 182 13.31 3.16 -30.85
N GLY A 183 12.28 2.35 -31.12
CA GLY A 183 10.93 2.83 -31.47
C GLY A 183 9.96 2.98 -30.30
N ALA A 184 10.34 2.54 -29.08
CA ALA A 184 9.48 2.66 -27.91
C ALA A 184 9.66 4.04 -27.25
N SER A 185 8.54 4.68 -26.90
CA SER A 185 8.56 5.95 -26.15
C SER A 185 9.04 5.72 -24.72
N GLU A 186 9.62 6.74 -24.11
CA GLU A 186 10.07 6.67 -22.71
C GLU A 186 8.90 6.38 -21.76
N ASP A 187 7.75 7.02 -21.99
CA ASP A 187 6.53 6.80 -21.21
C ASP A 187 6.03 5.37 -21.34
N ASP A 188 6.02 4.79 -22.55
CA ASP A 188 5.64 3.39 -22.74
C ASP A 188 6.61 2.44 -22.04
N ILE A 189 7.92 2.72 -22.09
CA ILE A 189 8.93 1.88 -21.41
C ILE A 189 8.72 1.92 -19.90
N ARG A 190 8.59 3.11 -19.33
CA ARG A 190 8.34 3.30 -17.89
C ARG A 190 7.02 2.67 -17.46
N PHE A 191 5.97 2.79 -18.27
CA PHE A 191 4.68 2.13 -18.03
C PHE A 191 4.79 0.61 -18.08
N ALA A 192 5.52 0.05 -19.05
CA ALA A 192 5.76 -1.40 -19.15
C ALA A 192 6.57 -1.92 -17.95
N LEU A 193 7.59 -1.20 -17.49
CA LEU A 193 8.35 -1.54 -16.29
C LEU A 193 7.47 -1.51 -15.03
N CYS A 194 6.63 -0.48 -14.88
CA CYS A 194 5.67 -0.41 -13.78
C CYS A 194 4.66 -1.58 -13.81
N LEU A 195 4.17 -1.96 -14.99
CA LEU A 195 3.33 -3.15 -15.13
C LEU A 195 4.06 -4.42 -14.69
N VAL A 196 5.34 -4.58 -15.06
CA VAL A 196 6.12 -5.75 -14.64
C VAL A 196 6.23 -5.78 -13.12
N GLU A 197 6.61 -4.66 -12.50
CA GLU A 197 6.76 -4.53 -11.05
C GLU A 197 5.47 -4.94 -10.31
N CYS A 198 4.32 -4.41 -10.73
CA CYS A 198 3.07 -4.58 -9.98
C CYS A 198 2.16 -5.74 -10.44
N ARG A 199 2.49 -6.45 -11.54
CA ARG A 199 1.60 -7.47 -12.13
C ARG A 199 2.29 -8.75 -12.59
N ALA A 200 3.62 -8.79 -12.67
CA ALA A 200 4.31 -10.01 -13.05
C ALA A 200 4.11 -11.09 -11.97
N ILE A 201 3.72 -12.28 -12.39
CA ILE A 201 3.58 -13.44 -11.51
C ILE A 201 4.84 -14.28 -11.64
N THR A 202 5.47 -14.53 -10.49
CA THR A 202 6.63 -15.40 -10.34
C THR A 202 6.20 -16.64 -9.57
N THR A 203 6.63 -17.81 -10.04
CA THR A 203 6.41 -19.09 -9.34
C THR A 203 7.70 -19.89 -9.31
N SER A 204 7.71 -21.01 -8.59
CA SER A 204 8.87 -21.92 -8.55
C SER A 204 9.33 -22.43 -9.92
N SER A 205 8.45 -22.40 -10.94
CA SER A 205 8.74 -22.88 -12.30
C SER A 205 8.76 -21.78 -13.36
N VAL A 206 8.40 -20.55 -12.99
CA VAL A 206 8.23 -19.41 -13.91
C VAL A 206 8.90 -18.20 -13.30
N ALA A 207 10.01 -17.76 -13.89
CA ALA A 207 10.78 -16.60 -13.41
C ALA A 207 10.01 -15.27 -13.48
N GLY A 208 9.03 -15.16 -14.37
CA GLY A 208 8.14 -14.01 -14.48
C GLY A 208 7.19 -14.13 -15.68
N ALA A 209 5.91 -13.87 -15.45
CA ALA A 209 4.87 -13.95 -16.47
C ALA A 209 3.75 -12.94 -16.26
N PHE A 210 3.26 -12.35 -17.35
CA PHE A 210 1.96 -11.70 -17.36
C PHE A 210 0.89 -12.73 -17.67
N VAL A 211 -0.02 -12.95 -16.72
CA VAL A 211 -1.09 -13.94 -16.83
C VAL A 211 -2.45 -13.25 -16.73
N PRO A 212 -3.19 -13.11 -17.85
CA PRO A 212 -4.44 -12.36 -17.88
C PRO A 212 -5.43 -12.79 -16.79
N VAL A 213 -6.09 -11.81 -16.18
CA VAL A 213 -7.08 -11.96 -15.08
C VAL A 213 -6.44 -12.30 -13.75
N LEU A 214 -5.49 -13.24 -13.69
CA LEU A 214 -4.82 -13.63 -12.45
C LEU A 214 -3.92 -12.51 -11.91
N ASP A 215 -3.25 -11.80 -12.80
CA ASP A 215 -2.45 -10.60 -12.51
C ASP A 215 -3.28 -9.41 -12.00
N HIS A 216 -4.62 -9.50 -12.02
CA HIS A 216 -5.53 -8.47 -11.52
C HIS A 216 -6.07 -8.76 -10.11
N PHE A 217 -5.71 -9.90 -9.52
CA PHE A 217 -6.06 -10.19 -8.12
C PHE A 217 -5.30 -9.19 -7.25
N ARG A 218 -5.99 -8.57 -6.30
CA ARG A 218 -5.34 -7.69 -5.33
C ARG A 218 -4.69 -8.51 -4.23
N ASN A 219 -3.80 -7.90 -3.46
CA ASN A 219 -3.16 -8.59 -2.37
C ASN A 219 -4.13 -8.91 -1.20
N ASP A 220 -3.94 -10.07 -0.58
CA ASP A 220 -4.54 -10.48 0.69
C ASP A 220 -3.43 -10.68 1.74
N SER A 221 -3.24 -9.69 2.62
CA SER A 221 -2.36 -9.84 3.79
C SER A 221 -3.12 -10.10 5.09
N SER A 222 -4.28 -10.77 5.04
CA SER A 222 -5.00 -11.16 6.26
C SER A 222 -4.33 -12.27 7.08
N GLY A 223 -3.27 -12.90 6.55
CA GLY A 223 -2.63 -14.09 7.11
C GLY A 223 -3.33 -15.41 6.74
N ASP A 224 -4.63 -15.35 6.40
CA ASP A 224 -5.45 -16.49 5.99
C ASP A 224 -6.05 -16.26 4.58
N PRO A 225 -5.23 -16.24 3.52
CA PRO A 225 -5.72 -15.91 2.20
C PRO A 225 -6.76 -16.91 1.72
N ALA A 226 -7.86 -16.41 1.14
CA ALA A 226 -8.91 -17.26 0.61
C ALA A 226 -8.50 -17.96 -0.71
N ILE A 227 -7.44 -17.48 -1.37
CA ILE A 227 -7.03 -17.91 -2.69
C ILE A 227 -5.51 -17.97 -2.77
N LEU A 228 -5.03 -18.95 -3.54
CA LEU A 228 -3.64 -19.03 -3.98
C LEU A 228 -3.59 -19.05 -5.50
N VAL A 229 -2.76 -18.18 -6.08
CA VAL A 229 -2.39 -18.21 -7.50
C VAL A 229 -1.04 -18.92 -7.65
N GLY A 230 -0.94 -19.83 -8.62
CA GLY A 230 0.31 -20.51 -8.92
C GLY A 230 0.24 -21.37 -10.17
N ASP A 231 1.35 -21.99 -10.54
CA ASP A 231 1.38 -22.99 -11.61
C ASP A 231 0.80 -24.32 -11.13
N ASP A 232 0.27 -25.13 -12.05
CA ASP A 232 -0.33 -26.42 -11.70
C ASP A 232 0.70 -27.54 -11.44
N GLY A 233 2.00 -27.22 -11.38
CA GLY A 233 3.11 -28.15 -11.22
C GLY A 233 3.53 -28.87 -12.49
N LEU A 234 2.88 -28.62 -13.63
CA LEU A 234 3.24 -29.20 -14.92
C LEU A 234 4.01 -28.15 -15.75
N ALA A 235 5.17 -28.52 -16.30
CA ALA A 235 6.02 -27.62 -17.08
C ALA A 235 5.29 -26.89 -18.24
N SER A 236 4.20 -27.47 -18.75
CA SER A 236 3.34 -26.92 -19.81
C SER A 236 1.91 -26.63 -19.37
N GLY A 237 1.61 -26.73 -18.07
CA GLY A 237 0.26 -26.58 -17.57
C GLY A 237 -0.21 -25.13 -17.45
N PRO A 238 -1.51 -24.91 -17.19
CA PRO A 238 -2.07 -23.60 -16.90
C PRO A 238 -1.58 -23.01 -15.57
N MET A 239 -1.74 -21.69 -15.45
CA MET A 239 -1.67 -20.96 -14.21
C MET A 239 -3.08 -21.01 -13.63
N VAL A 240 -3.18 -21.26 -12.34
CA VAL A 240 -4.46 -21.57 -11.70
C VAL A 240 -4.68 -20.69 -10.48
N ALA A 241 -5.95 -20.37 -10.21
CA ALA A 241 -6.38 -19.90 -8.91
C ALA A 241 -7.08 -21.04 -8.17
N VAL A 242 -6.59 -21.33 -6.96
CA VAL A 242 -7.10 -22.38 -6.07
C VAL A 242 -7.77 -21.74 -4.87
N ALA A 243 -9.00 -22.15 -4.58
CA ALA A 243 -9.70 -21.74 -3.37
C ALA A 243 -9.05 -22.39 -2.14
N LEU A 244 -8.55 -21.61 -1.20
CA LEU A 244 -8.03 -22.07 0.10
C LEU A 244 -9.12 -22.11 1.19
N ALA A 245 -10.22 -21.39 0.96
CA ALA A 245 -11.43 -21.40 1.74
C ALA A 245 -12.66 -21.44 0.81
N ASP A 246 -13.85 -21.67 1.36
CA ASP A 246 -15.09 -21.61 0.58
C ASP A 246 -15.38 -20.16 0.18
N LEU A 247 -15.53 -19.93 -1.14
CA LEU A 247 -15.70 -18.59 -1.68
C LEU A 247 -17.18 -18.24 -1.90
N GLU A 248 -17.56 -17.03 -1.49
CA GLU A 248 -18.95 -16.56 -1.61
C GLU A 248 -19.17 -15.71 -2.87
N PRO A 249 -20.32 -15.84 -3.56
CA PRO A 249 -20.67 -14.93 -4.66
C PRO A 249 -20.67 -13.46 -4.22
N GLY A 250 -20.09 -12.59 -5.04
CA GLY A 250 -19.92 -11.16 -4.73
C GLY A 250 -18.67 -10.85 -3.89
N MET A 251 -17.87 -11.86 -3.52
CA MET A 251 -16.60 -11.64 -2.84
C MET A 251 -15.54 -11.14 -3.83
N GLU A 252 -14.73 -10.15 -3.40
CA GLU A 252 -13.49 -9.79 -4.08
C GLU A 252 -12.47 -10.91 -3.92
N LEU A 253 -11.94 -11.37 -5.04
CA LEU A 253 -10.90 -12.37 -5.11
C LEU A 253 -9.54 -11.70 -4.94
N ARG A 254 -8.87 -12.01 -3.82
CA ARG A 254 -7.56 -11.48 -3.47
C ARG A 254 -6.56 -12.63 -3.36
N ASN A 255 -5.35 -12.44 -3.89
CA ASN A 255 -4.25 -13.39 -3.83
C ASN A 255 -3.26 -12.94 -2.74
N CYS A 256 -2.65 -13.86 -2.01
CA CYS A 256 -1.47 -13.51 -1.23
C CYS A 256 -0.26 -13.49 -2.18
N PHE A 257 0.31 -12.31 -2.46
CA PHE A 257 1.48 -12.20 -3.32
C PHE A 257 2.70 -12.86 -2.66
N ASP A 258 2.94 -12.47 -1.40
CA ASP A 258 3.92 -12.99 -0.46
C ASP A 258 3.57 -12.41 0.93
N SER A 259 4.40 -12.66 1.95
CA SER A 259 4.32 -11.98 3.26
C SER A 259 4.75 -10.51 3.15
N VAL A 260 3.95 -9.70 2.44
CA VAL A 260 4.27 -8.30 2.11
C VAL A 260 3.64 -7.29 3.07
N SER A 261 4.49 -6.40 3.57
CA SER A 261 4.11 -5.26 4.42
C SER A 261 3.39 -4.17 3.61
N ASN A 262 2.70 -3.22 4.28
CA ASN A 262 2.11 -2.08 3.57
C ASN A 262 3.16 -1.19 2.91
N GLN A 263 4.40 -1.20 3.40
CA GLN A 263 5.52 -0.47 2.78
C GLN A 263 5.91 -1.05 1.43
N GLU A 264 5.96 -2.38 1.34
CA GLU A 264 6.26 -3.10 0.10
C GLU A 264 5.09 -3.04 -0.87
N LEU A 265 3.86 -3.21 -0.38
CA LEU A 265 2.64 -3.01 -1.19
C LEU A 265 2.62 -1.62 -1.82
N PHE A 266 2.96 -0.60 -1.04
CA PHE A 266 2.99 0.77 -1.54
C PHE A 266 4.10 0.94 -2.59
N THR A 267 5.31 0.49 -2.28
CA THR A 267 6.48 0.69 -3.14
C THR A 267 6.39 -0.10 -4.46
N GLN A 268 6.02 -1.38 -4.40
CA GLN A 268 6.03 -2.30 -5.54
C GLN A 268 4.71 -2.34 -6.31
N TYR A 269 3.58 -2.08 -5.64
CA TYR A 269 2.26 -2.22 -6.26
C TYR A 269 1.49 -0.90 -6.37
N GLY A 270 1.95 0.16 -5.70
CA GLY A 270 1.20 1.41 -5.62
C GLY A 270 -0.13 1.24 -4.88
N GLU A 271 -0.19 0.30 -3.94
CA GLU A 271 -1.40 -0.02 -3.17
C GLU A 271 -1.11 -0.04 -1.66
N VAL A 272 -2.13 0.21 -0.85
CA VAL A 272 -2.10 0.00 0.61
C VAL A 272 -3.34 -0.80 0.97
N GLN A 273 -3.25 -1.65 2.00
CA GLN A 273 -4.39 -2.46 2.39
C GLN A 273 -5.43 -1.60 3.13
N LEU A 274 -6.58 -1.41 2.49
CA LEU A 274 -7.66 -0.56 2.98
C LEU A 274 -8.99 -1.32 2.92
N ARG A 275 -9.79 -1.15 3.96
CA ARG A 275 -11.18 -1.55 4.01
C ARG A 275 -12.05 -0.34 3.69
N MET A 276 -12.89 -0.47 2.68
CA MET A 276 -13.92 0.54 2.39
C MET A 276 -15.08 0.36 3.39
N ASP A 277 -15.41 1.41 4.12
CA ASP A 277 -16.60 1.51 4.97
C ASP A 277 -17.45 2.69 4.50
N GLY A 278 -18.37 2.43 3.56
CA GLY A 278 -19.08 3.48 2.85
C GLY A 278 -18.16 4.25 1.89
N GLU A 279 -18.02 5.55 2.11
CA GLU A 279 -17.10 6.42 1.35
C GLU A 279 -15.71 6.54 1.99
N ASP A 280 -15.57 6.09 3.25
CA ASP A 280 -14.33 6.19 3.99
C ASP A 280 -13.43 4.97 3.72
N ALA A 281 -12.17 5.24 3.44
CA ALA A 281 -11.14 4.21 3.34
C ALA A 281 -10.43 4.11 4.70
N LEU A 282 -10.65 3.01 5.40
CA LEU A 282 -10.03 2.74 6.69
C LEU A 282 -8.84 1.79 6.50
N PRO A 283 -7.73 1.96 7.26
CA PRO A 283 -6.69 0.95 7.35
C PRO A 283 -7.26 -0.44 7.60
N GLU A 284 -6.89 -1.41 6.75
CA GLU A 284 -7.17 -2.82 7.00
C GLU A 284 -5.94 -3.45 7.66
N VAL A 285 -6.17 -4.41 8.57
CA VAL A 285 -5.09 -5.13 9.23
C VAL A 285 -4.31 -5.92 8.17
N ASN A 286 -3.01 -5.67 8.11
CA ASN A 286 -2.05 -6.44 7.34
C ASN A 286 -1.19 -7.22 8.34
N ALA A 287 -1.32 -8.54 8.34
CA ALA A 287 -0.65 -9.46 9.27
C ALA A 287 0.89 -9.46 9.12
N TYR A 288 1.40 -8.96 8.00
CA TYR A 288 2.83 -8.86 7.70
C TYR A 288 3.33 -7.42 7.78
N ASN A 289 2.54 -6.50 8.35
CA ASN A 289 2.92 -5.10 8.39
C ASN A 289 4.06 -4.88 9.38
N GLU A 290 5.14 -4.26 8.90
CA GLU A 290 6.26 -3.82 9.72
C GLU A 290 6.36 -2.29 9.68
N VAL A 291 6.55 -1.66 10.84
CA VAL A 291 6.76 -0.21 10.95
C VAL A 291 8.05 0.09 11.72
N PRO A 292 9.00 0.85 11.16
CA PRO A 292 10.19 1.26 11.87
C PRO A 292 9.82 2.26 12.98
N LEU A 293 10.23 1.97 14.21
CA LEU A 293 10.21 2.87 15.35
C LEU A 293 11.60 3.49 15.54
N PRO A 294 11.82 4.75 15.14
CA PRO A 294 13.11 5.39 15.29
C PRO A 294 13.49 5.57 16.76
N LEU A 295 14.71 5.19 17.11
CA LEU A 295 15.23 5.31 18.47
C LEU A 295 15.85 6.70 18.66
N ARG A 296 15.24 7.52 19.53
CA ARG A 296 15.79 8.83 19.91
C ARG A 296 16.32 8.78 21.33
N LEU A 297 17.63 8.64 21.46
CA LEU A 297 18.32 8.62 22.75
C LEU A 297 18.90 10.00 23.07
N LEU A 298 18.47 10.57 24.18
CA LEU A 298 18.95 11.84 24.71
C LEU A 298 19.97 11.58 25.85
N PRO A 299 20.89 12.52 26.16
CA PRO A 299 21.89 12.35 27.21
C PRO A 299 21.30 11.94 28.57
N GLU A 300 20.11 12.41 28.92
CA GLU A 300 19.39 12.08 30.13
C GLU A 300 19.02 10.59 30.26
N HIS A 301 18.83 9.87 29.15
CA HIS A 301 18.53 8.43 29.19
C HIS A 301 19.72 7.59 29.66
N TRP A 302 20.92 8.17 29.61
CA TRP A 302 22.15 7.54 30.06
C TRP A 302 22.56 7.94 31.48
N LYS A 303 21.74 8.77 32.16
CA LYS A 303 22.06 9.32 33.48
C LYS A 303 22.44 8.21 34.46
N GLY A 304 23.61 8.36 35.09
CA GLY A 304 24.15 7.38 36.04
C GLY A 304 25.09 6.34 35.42
N ASN A 305 25.17 6.25 34.08
CA ASN A 305 26.22 5.50 33.41
C ASN A 305 27.43 6.41 33.17
N SER A 306 28.64 5.89 33.40
CA SER A 306 29.86 6.54 32.90
C SER A 306 29.96 6.41 31.37
N GLU A 307 30.70 7.30 30.70
CA GLU A 307 30.91 7.18 29.23
C GLU A 307 31.44 5.80 28.85
N GLY A 308 32.39 5.25 29.62
CA GLY A 308 32.91 3.91 29.36
C GLY A 308 31.86 2.80 29.43
N VAL A 309 30.86 2.92 30.32
CA VAL A 309 29.72 1.97 30.40
C VAL A 309 28.78 2.16 29.23
N LYS A 310 28.49 3.41 28.85
CA LYS A 310 27.66 3.73 27.68
C LYS A 310 28.27 3.15 26.40
N GLU A 311 29.57 3.34 26.18
CA GLU A 311 30.30 2.74 25.04
C GLU A 311 30.16 1.20 25.03
N ALA A 312 30.40 0.55 26.17
CA ALA A 312 30.28 -0.91 26.28
C ALA A 312 28.85 -1.40 25.99
N LYS A 313 27.82 -0.67 26.43
CA LYS A 313 26.42 -0.98 26.12
C LYS A 313 26.11 -0.83 24.64
N VAL A 314 26.55 0.27 24.01
CA VAL A 314 26.31 0.53 22.58
C VAL A 314 26.99 -0.56 21.73
N GLU A 315 28.25 -0.88 22.03
CA GLU A 315 28.98 -1.96 21.34
C GLU A 315 28.26 -3.31 21.50
N LEU A 316 27.77 -3.62 22.71
CA LEU A 316 27.09 -4.88 22.96
C LEU A 316 25.76 -4.99 22.20
N LEU A 317 24.97 -3.91 22.14
CA LEU A 317 23.72 -3.86 21.38
C LEU A 317 23.98 -4.04 19.88
N GLN A 318 24.99 -3.35 19.33
CA GLN A 318 25.36 -3.51 17.92
C GLN A 318 25.77 -4.95 17.61
N ARG A 319 26.57 -5.58 18.49
CA ARG A 319 27.08 -6.94 18.28
C ARG A 319 26.02 -8.03 18.47
N ARG A 320 25.10 -7.88 19.43
CA ARG A 320 24.17 -8.95 19.86
C ARG A 320 22.78 -8.83 19.27
N ILE A 321 22.33 -7.64 18.92
CA ILE A 321 21.00 -7.42 18.33
C ILE A 321 21.04 -6.59 17.03
N GLY A 322 22.23 -6.22 16.56
CA GLY A 322 22.41 -5.51 15.29
C GLY A 322 21.96 -4.05 15.31
N ILE A 323 21.77 -3.45 16.49
CA ILE A 323 21.29 -2.07 16.61
C ILE A 323 22.48 -1.13 16.78
N ASP A 324 22.77 -0.37 15.73
CA ASP A 324 23.81 0.67 15.74
C ASP A 324 23.23 2.03 16.16
N LEU A 325 23.32 2.32 17.46
CA LEU A 325 22.87 3.59 18.05
C LEU A 325 23.71 4.82 17.65
N SER A 326 24.81 4.64 16.90
CA SER A 326 25.56 5.76 16.31
C SER A 326 24.94 6.28 15.00
N SER A 327 24.01 5.51 14.44
CA SER A 327 23.27 5.82 13.21
C SER A 327 21.77 6.04 13.48
N GLU A 328 20.95 6.17 12.43
CA GLU A 328 19.49 6.18 12.55
C GLU A 328 18.96 4.79 12.90
N ALA A 329 19.14 4.39 14.16
CA ALA A 329 18.64 3.13 14.68
C ALA A 329 17.11 3.10 14.76
N PHE A 330 16.53 1.93 14.51
CA PHE A 330 15.10 1.69 14.64
C PHE A 330 14.81 0.27 15.15
N LEU A 331 13.61 0.09 15.69
CA LEU A 331 13.00 -1.20 15.99
C LEU A 331 11.84 -1.47 15.01
N ARG A 332 11.44 -2.72 14.82
CA ARG A 332 10.38 -3.13 13.90
C ARG A 332 9.11 -3.49 14.66
N LEU A 333 8.07 -2.70 14.50
CA LEU A 333 6.76 -2.95 15.09
C LEU A 333 5.91 -3.84 14.19
N PRO A 334 5.02 -4.68 14.75
CA PRO A 334 4.76 -4.83 16.19
C PRO A 334 5.78 -5.74 16.89
N MET A 335 6.54 -6.58 16.16
CA MET A 335 7.39 -7.64 16.73
C MET A 335 8.29 -7.19 17.88
N ASP A 336 8.96 -6.05 17.75
CA ASP A 336 9.87 -5.54 18.79
C ASP A 336 9.14 -4.99 20.03
N ALA A 337 7.87 -4.62 19.91
CA ALA A 337 7.04 -4.14 21.01
C ALA A 337 6.40 -5.28 21.83
N MET A 338 6.37 -6.50 21.29
CA MET A 338 5.80 -7.66 21.95
C MET A 338 6.56 -7.99 23.24
N PRO A 339 5.96 -8.78 24.17
CA PRO A 339 6.64 -9.22 25.39
C PRO A 339 7.95 -9.98 25.13
N SER A 340 8.03 -10.74 24.04
CA SER A 340 9.25 -11.42 23.54
C SER A 340 10.07 -10.55 22.58
N GLY A 341 9.69 -9.28 22.41
CA GLY A 341 10.35 -8.28 21.59
C GLY A 341 11.52 -7.62 22.30
N ARG A 342 12.28 -6.78 21.57
CA ARG A 342 13.50 -6.14 22.09
C ARG A 342 13.27 -4.78 22.75
N LEU A 343 12.11 -4.13 22.55
CA LEU A 343 11.91 -2.73 22.93
C LEU A 343 12.11 -2.49 24.42
N LEU A 344 11.35 -3.14 25.29
CA LEU A 344 11.45 -2.92 26.74
C LEU A 344 12.79 -3.42 27.32
N PRO A 345 13.32 -4.60 26.96
CA PRO A 345 14.67 -5.01 27.33
C PRO A 345 15.74 -3.98 26.95
N LEU A 346 15.69 -3.44 25.72
CA LEU A 346 16.62 -2.42 25.25
C LEU A 346 16.55 -1.15 26.10
N VAL A 347 15.34 -0.66 26.38
CA VAL A 347 15.19 0.58 27.15
C VAL A 347 15.68 0.38 28.59
N ARG A 348 15.31 -0.73 29.24
CA ARG A 348 15.81 -1.09 30.58
C ARG A 348 17.34 -1.21 30.59
N PHE A 349 17.92 -1.81 29.56
CA PHE A 349 19.36 -1.99 29.42
C PHE A 349 20.08 -0.65 29.34
N ILE A 350 19.56 0.31 28.56
CA ILE A 350 20.13 1.65 28.43
C ILE A 350 20.06 2.40 29.77
N GLN A 351 18.87 2.46 30.38
CA GLN A 351 18.62 3.29 31.56
C GLN A 351 19.26 2.75 32.85
N ARG A 352 19.51 1.44 32.96
CA ARG A 352 20.01 0.85 34.22
C ARG A 352 21.47 1.23 34.48
N PRO A 353 21.82 1.96 35.55
CA PRO A 353 23.20 2.33 35.83
C PRO A 353 24.05 1.10 36.18
N LEU A 354 25.30 1.08 35.74
CA LEU A 354 26.26 0.02 36.03
C LEU A 354 27.58 0.60 36.59
N PRO A 355 28.31 -0.17 37.42
CA PRO A 355 29.62 0.24 37.91
C PRO A 355 30.64 0.35 36.77
N ALA A 356 31.55 1.31 36.87
CA ALA A 356 32.62 1.49 35.88
C ALA A 356 33.66 0.36 35.92
N ALA A 357 33.92 -0.19 37.11
CA ALA A 357 34.80 -1.34 37.27
C ALA A 357 34.11 -2.62 36.78
N GLY A 358 34.78 -3.39 35.92
CA GLY A 358 34.20 -4.62 35.35
C GLY A 358 33.02 -4.36 34.40
N LYS A 359 32.94 -3.16 33.80
CA LYS A 359 31.82 -2.69 32.98
C LYS A 359 31.37 -3.68 31.90
N GLU A 360 32.30 -4.34 31.21
CA GLU A 360 31.98 -5.30 30.14
C GLU A 360 31.23 -6.51 30.70
N ALA A 361 31.77 -7.19 31.71
CA ALA A 361 31.14 -8.33 32.36
C ALA A 361 29.78 -7.96 32.98
N ALA A 362 29.67 -6.77 33.58
CA ALA A 362 28.41 -6.26 34.12
C ALA A 362 27.36 -5.98 33.02
N CYS A 363 27.79 -5.46 31.86
CA CYS A 363 26.91 -5.25 30.70
C CYS A 363 26.43 -6.59 30.12
N GLU A 364 27.32 -7.56 29.94
CA GLU A 364 26.99 -8.90 29.44
C GLU A 364 25.96 -9.59 30.35
N GLN A 365 26.22 -9.62 31.66
CA GLN A 365 25.31 -10.22 32.62
C GLN A 365 23.94 -9.54 32.61
N LEU A 366 23.91 -8.20 32.51
CA LEU A 366 22.65 -7.47 32.43
C LEU A 366 21.91 -7.75 31.11
N PHE A 367 22.64 -7.80 29.99
CA PHE A 367 22.08 -8.11 28.68
C PHE A 367 21.43 -9.49 28.69
N ASP A 368 22.18 -10.52 29.09
CA ASP A 368 21.66 -11.89 29.14
C ASP A 368 20.44 -12.01 30.06
N SER A 369 20.41 -11.28 31.18
CA SER A 369 19.25 -11.26 32.07
C SER A 369 18.02 -10.57 31.49
N LEU A 370 18.19 -9.50 30.70
CA LEU A 370 17.06 -8.72 30.16
C LEU A 370 16.53 -9.30 28.84
N PHE A 371 17.40 -9.92 28.05
CA PHE A 371 17.09 -10.43 26.71
C PHE A 371 16.87 -11.95 26.67
N LYS A 372 16.91 -12.65 27.81
CA LYS A 372 16.71 -14.11 27.89
C LYS A 372 15.39 -14.60 27.28
N ASP A 373 14.35 -13.78 27.34
CA ASP A 373 13.00 -14.11 26.87
C ASP A 373 12.71 -13.49 25.48
N CYS A 374 13.71 -12.82 24.88
CA CYS A 374 13.58 -12.29 23.53
C CYS A 374 13.56 -13.43 22.51
N HIS A 375 12.70 -13.31 21.51
CA HIS A 375 12.63 -14.31 20.44
C HIS A 375 13.99 -14.41 19.70
N PRO A 376 14.52 -15.62 19.46
CA PRO A 376 15.85 -15.80 18.89
C PRO A 376 16.05 -15.13 17.53
N SER A 377 15.01 -15.02 16.69
CA SER A 377 15.09 -14.36 15.38
C SER A 377 15.39 -12.86 15.45
N LEU A 378 15.15 -12.22 16.60
CA LEU A 378 15.46 -10.81 16.81
C LEU A 378 16.90 -10.57 17.27
N LEU A 379 17.63 -11.63 17.60
CA LEU A 379 19.03 -11.58 18.04
C LEU A 379 19.98 -11.83 16.85
N SER A 380 21.16 -11.20 16.88
CA SER A 380 22.17 -11.37 15.83
C SER A 380 22.60 -12.83 15.70
N GLY A 381 22.47 -13.38 14.50
CA GLY A 381 22.79 -14.79 14.21
C GLY A 381 21.64 -15.77 14.48
N GLY A 382 20.47 -15.29 14.92
CA GLY A 382 19.25 -16.08 14.95
C GLY A 382 18.83 -16.50 13.54
N THR A 383 18.59 -17.79 13.32
CA THR A 383 18.15 -18.34 12.02
C THR A 383 16.72 -18.90 12.05
N GLY A 384 15.97 -18.62 13.12
CA GLY A 384 14.59 -19.06 13.25
C GLY A 384 13.61 -18.15 12.51
N GLN A 385 12.60 -18.72 11.86
CA GLN A 385 11.37 -17.99 11.57
C GLN A 385 10.69 -17.63 12.89
N TRP A 386 10.02 -16.48 12.95
CA TRP A 386 9.20 -16.15 14.10
C TRP A 386 8.03 -17.14 14.14
N GLU A 387 8.06 -18.07 15.09
CA GLU A 387 6.93 -18.90 15.41
C GLU A 387 6.48 -18.49 16.82
N PRO A 388 5.19 -18.16 17.02
CA PRO A 388 4.65 -17.90 18.35
C PRO A 388 4.66 -19.22 19.13
N GLU A 389 5.80 -19.57 19.71
CA GLU A 389 5.84 -20.58 20.77
C GLU A 389 5.14 -20.00 21.99
N ALA A 390 4.37 -20.85 22.69
CA ALA A 390 3.74 -20.49 23.94
C ALA A 390 4.83 -20.28 25.02
N VAL A 391 5.40 -19.09 25.05
CA VAL A 391 6.25 -18.63 26.15
C VAL A 391 5.32 -18.38 27.35
N GLU A 392 5.80 -18.58 28.57
CA GLU A 392 5.04 -18.12 29.74
C GLU A 392 5.20 -16.60 29.87
N ALA A 393 4.12 -15.90 30.26
CA ALA A 393 4.20 -14.47 30.52
C ALA A 393 5.31 -14.21 31.56
N PRO A 394 6.27 -13.30 31.29
CA PRO A 394 7.25 -12.94 32.30
C PRO A 394 6.53 -12.40 33.55
N PRO A 395 7.03 -12.67 34.76
CA PRO A 395 6.38 -12.16 35.96
C PRO A 395 6.41 -10.62 35.98
N ALA A 396 5.35 -10.01 36.55
CA ALA A 396 5.34 -8.58 36.81
C ALA A 396 6.48 -8.18 37.77
N PRO A 397 6.91 -6.89 37.78
CA PRO A 397 7.98 -6.41 38.65
C PRO A 397 7.79 -6.82 40.12
N ALA A 398 8.80 -7.45 40.73
CA ALA A 398 8.68 -8.06 42.06
C ALA A 398 8.84 -7.06 43.21
N ASN A 399 9.42 -5.88 42.94
CA ASN A 399 9.71 -4.87 43.94
C ASN A 399 9.63 -3.44 43.36
N ALA A 400 9.72 -2.44 44.24
CA ALA A 400 9.57 -1.04 43.86
C ALA A 400 10.69 -0.51 42.93
N GLU A 401 11.90 -1.07 43.01
CA GLU A 401 13.01 -0.68 42.15
C GLU A 401 12.80 -1.20 40.73
N GLU A 402 12.44 -2.48 40.57
CA GLU A 402 12.06 -3.07 39.29
C GLU A 402 10.85 -2.37 38.67
N LEU A 403 9.83 -2.07 39.48
CA LEU A 403 8.66 -1.32 39.02
C LEU A 403 9.04 0.10 38.56
N HIS A 404 9.92 0.77 39.30
CA HIS A 404 10.39 2.09 38.90
C HIS A 404 11.14 2.05 37.56
N MET A 405 12.04 1.09 37.37
CA MET A 405 12.74 0.88 36.11
C MET A 405 11.77 0.55 34.97
N GLU A 406 10.76 -0.26 35.23
CA GLU A 406 9.73 -0.61 34.26
C GLU A 406 8.94 0.60 33.79
N VAL A 407 8.49 1.42 34.74
CA VAL A 407 7.77 2.67 34.47
C VAL A 407 8.64 3.62 33.66
N GLN A 408 9.93 3.79 34.00
CA GLN A 408 10.83 4.64 33.22
C GLN A 408 11.06 4.10 31.80
N ALA A 409 11.11 2.78 31.63
CA ALA A 409 11.29 2.17 30.33
C ALA A 409 10.07 2.37 29.42
N ARG A 410 8.87 2.15 29.98
CA ARG A 410 7.60 2.36 29.27
C ARG A 410 7.35 3.83 28.95
N LYS A 411 7.72 4.76 29.82
CA LYS A 411 7.66 6.21 29.52
C LYS A 411 8.47 6.58 28.28
N LEU A 412 9.74 6.14 28.24
CA LEU A 412 10.60 6.44 27.11
C LEU A 412 10.10 5.80 25.80
N ALA A 413 9.61 4.56 25.87
CA ALA A 413 9.00 3.92 24.70
C ALA A 413 7.69 4.63 24.26
N ALA A 414 6.82 5.03 25.20
CA ALA A 414 5.63 5.84 24.93
C ALA A 414 5.98 7.16 24.25
N ASP A 415 7.01 7.87 24.74
CA ASP A 415 7.51 9.09 24.10
C ASP A 415 7.92 8.85 22.65
N TRP A 416 8.57 7.73 22.33
CA TRP A 416 8.92 7.39 20.94
C TRP A 416 7.68 7.15 20.07
N TYR A 417 6.69 6.42 20.57
CA TYR A 417 5.43 6.20 19.86
C TYR A 417 4.67 7.48 19.61
N GLU A 418 4.45 8.30 20.64
CA GLU A 418 3.70 9.56 20.53
C GLU A 418 4.37 10.54 19.55
N ASN A 419 5.71 10.61 19.58
CA ASN A 419 6.46 11.41 18.62
C ASN A 419 6.26 10.92 17.18
N LEU A 420 6.23 9.60 16.96
CA LEU A 420 6.02 9.02 15.64
C LEU A 420 4.59 9.23 15.13
N ILE A 421 3.58 8.98 15.98
CA ILE A 421 2.16 9.26 15.68
C ILE A 421 1.97 10.74 15.33
N GLY A 422 2.52 11.65 16.16
CA GLY A 422 2.46 13.08 15.91
C GLY A 422 3.15 13.49 14.60
N ASN A 423 4.21 12.80 14.19
CA ASN A 423 4.85 13.02 12.90
C ASN A 423 3.96 12.60 11.72
N TYR A 424 3.31 11.43 11.80
CA TYR A 424 2.38 10.96 10.77
C TYR A 424 1.16 11.86 10.62
N ASN A 425 0.58 12.32 11.73
CA ASN A 425 -0.57 13.23 11.71
C ASN A 425 -0.22 14.57 11.06
N ARG A 426 0.89 15.20 11.48
CA ARG A 426 1.37 16.45 10.87
C ARG A 426 1.66 16.31 9.38
N MET A 427 2.19 15.16 8.95
CA MET A 427 2.43 14.92 7.53
C MET A 427 1.13 14.72 6.75
N SER A 428 0.17 14.00 7.31
CA SER A 428 -1.16 13.82 6.70
C SER A 428 -1.89 15.15 6.54
N GLU A 429 -1.87 16.01 7.55
CA GLU A 429 -2.40 17.38 7.48
C GLU A 429 -1.72 18.20 6.37
N ARG A 430 -0.39 18.10 6.26
CA ARG A 430 0.36 18.77 5.18
C ARG A 430 -0.05 18.26 3.80
N ILE A 431 -0.15 16.95 3.61
CA ILE A 431 -0.60 16.35 2.33
C ILE A 431 -2.02 16.82 2.00
N GLN A 432 -2.91 16.84 2.99
CA GLN A 432 -4.27 17.31 2.82
C GLN A 432 -4.32 18.79 2.39
N GLN A 433 -3.48 19.64 3.01
CA GLN A 433 -3.33 21.04 2.64
C GLN A 433 -2.78 21.18 1.21
N ASP A 434 -1.71 20.46 0.87
CA ASP A 434 -1.13 20.46 -0.48
C ASP A 434 -2.19 20.06 -1.53
N ILE A 435 -2.96 18.99 -1.30
CA ILE A 435 -4.06 18.58 -2.19
C ILE A 435 -5.10 19.70 -2.32
N HIS A 436 -5.48 20.33 -1.21
CA HIS A 436 -6.48 21.40 -1.21
C HIS A 436 -6.01 22.63 -1.99
N ASP A 437 -4.76 23.05 -1.79
CA ASP A 437 -4.18 24.21 -2.47
C ASP A 437 -4.08 23.97 -3.99
N ASN A 438 -3.69 22.75 -4.42
CA ASN A 438 -3.71 22.39 -5.84
C ASN A 438 -5.14 22.44 -6.45
N VAL A 439 -6.17 22.07 -5.67
CA VAL A 439 -7.57 22.18 -6.11
C VAL A 439 -7.99 23.65 -6.18
N LEU A 440 -7.57 24.50 -5.24
CA LEU A 440 -7.85 25.93 -5.24
C LEU A 440 -7.14 26.68 -6.38
N GLU A 441 -5.90 26.34 -6.72
CA GLU A 441 -5.18 26.94 -7.85
C GLU A 441 -5.84 26.58 -9.19
N THR A 442 -6.20 25.31 -9.35
CA THR A 442 -6.94 24.85 -10.54
C THR A 442 -8.37 25.40 -10.61
N SER A 443 -8.99 25.76 -9.48
CA SER A 443 -10.32 26.36 -9.46
C SER A 443 -10.35 27.89 -9.45
N SER A 444 -9.32 28.56 -8.93
CA SER A 444 -9.17 30.04 -8.94
C SER A 444 -8.79 30.59 -10.31
N SER A 445 -8.07 29.81 -11.12
CA SER A 445 -7.97 30.07 -12.57
C SER A 445 -9.31 29.87 -13.31
N SER A 446 -10.32 29.31 -12.64
CA SER A 446 -11.68 29.14 -13.15
C SER A 446 -12.75 29.91 -12.35
N SER A 447 -12.37 30.74 -11.38
CA SER A 447 -13.31 31.42 -10.47
C SER A 447 -13.94 32.65 -11.12
N SER A 448 -14.76 32.40 -12.12
CA SER A 448 -16.01 33.13 -12.25
C SER A 448 -17.09 32.23 -11.66
N SER A 449 -17.86 32.77 -10.72
CA SER A 449 -18.94 32.09 -10.02
C SER A 449 -19.84 31.30 -10.98
N PRO A 450 -20.50 30.21 -10.56
CA PRO A 450 -21.32 29.35 -11.43
C PRO A 450 -22.54 30.00 -12.11
N GLY A 451 -22.67 31.34 -12.09
CA GLY A 451 -23.75 32.10 -12.70
C GLY A 451 -23.32 33.18 -13.71
N ASP A 452 -22.06 33.61 -13.75
CA ASP A 452 -21.61 34.70 -14.63
C ASP A 452 -20.29 34.32 -15.31
N PHE A 453 -20.40 33.56 -16.40
CA PHE A 453 -19.26 33.35 -17.31
C PHE A 453 -18.91 34.69 -17.96
N LYS A 454 -17.90 35.38 -17.44
CA LYS A 454 -17.45 36.64 -18.03
C LYS A 454 -16.51 36.32 -19.18
N ILE A 455 -17.06 36.30 -20.40
CA ILE A 455 -16.26 36.12 -21.61
C ILE A 455 -15.24 37.26 -21.72
N GLU A 456 -13.96 36.93 -21.76
CA GLU A 456 -12.90 37.92 -21.87
C GLU A 456 -12.77 38.43 -23.31
N LEU A 457 -12.61 39.74 -23.47
CA LEU A 457 -12.38 40.34 -24.78
C LEU A 457 -11.02 39.88 -25.33
N ALA A 458 -10.96 39.59 -26.61
CA ALA A 458 -9.81 39.05 -27.35
C ALA A 458 -9.43 37.59 -27.01
N GLU A 459 -10.20 36.87 -26.19
CA GLU A 459 -10.01 35.44 -25.94
C GLU A 459 -10.16 34.62 -27.24
N ILE A 460 -9.25 33.66 -27.48
CA ILE A 460 -9.36 32.69 -28.57
C ILE A 460 -10.04 31.42 -28.06
N THR A 461 -11.26 31.19 -28.55
CA THR A 461 -12.13 30.08 -28.15
C THR A 461 -12.69 29.35 -29.37
N ASN A 462 -13.45 28.28 -29.15
CA ASN A 462 -14.19 27.60 -30.21
C ASN A 462 -15.66 28.01 -30.14
N ALA A 463 -16.24 28.44 -31.27
CA ALA A 463 -17.66 28.77 -31.31
C ALA A 463 -18.36 28.18 -32.54
N TYR A 464 -19.67 27.96 -32.42
CA TYR A 464 -20.52 27.62 -33.54
C TYR A 464 -20.92 28.90 -34.30
N TYR A 465 -20.85 28.88 -35.63
CA TYR A 465 -21.33 29.98 -36.48
C TYR A 465 -22.79 29.78 -36.93
N LYS A 466 -23.43 30.87 -37.37
CA LYS A 466 -24.75 30.86 -38.01
C LYS A 466 -24.65 30.27 -39.41
N ALA A 467 -25.13 29.04 -39.58
CA ALA A 467 -25.21 28.37 -40.88
C ALA A 467 -26.59 28.60 -41.51
N LYS A 468 -26.63 29.00 -42.79
CA LYS A 468 -27.87 29.12 -43.57
C LYS A 468 -28.31 27.72 -44.03
N ARG A 469 -29.54 27.34 -43.71
CA ARG A 469 -30.16 26.08 -44.13
C ARG A 469 -30.77 26.23 -45.53
N LYS A 470 -31.11 25.10 -46.17
CA LYS A 470 -31.68 25.07 -47.52
C LYS A 470 -33.03 25.79 -47.63
N ASP A 471 -33.78 25.86 -46.53
CA ASP A 471 -35.06 26.57 -46.39
C ASP A 471 -34.89 28.09 -46.18
N GLY A 472 -33.65 28.60 -46.18
CA GLY A 472 -33.34 30.00 -45.94
C GLY A 472 -33.24 30.39 -44.47
N SER A 473 -33.61 29.51 -43.53
CA SER A 473 -33.47 29.75 -42.09
C SER A 473 -32.00 29.72 -41.66
N THR A 474 -31.67 30.33 -40.52
CA THR A 474 -30.33 30.26 -39.93
C THR A 474 -30.35 29.38 -38.68
N GLY A 475 -29.31 28.56 -38.51
CA GLY A 475 -29.19 27.67 -37.34
C GLY A 475 -27.74 27.44 -36.92
N LYS A 476 -27.56 26.78 -35.79
CA LYS A 476 -26.25 26.41 -35.23
C LYS A 476 -25.52 25.48 -36.21
N SER A 477 -24.29 25.81 -36.57
CA SER A 477 -23.41 24.93 -37.34
C SER A 477 -23.16 23.60 -36.60
N ARG A 478 -22.79 22.54 -37.34
CA ARG A 478 -22.55 21.20 -36.75
C ARG A 478 -21.18 21.07 -36.07
N LYS A 479 -20.21 21.89 -36.48
CA LYS A 479 -18.84 21.89 -35.96
C LYS A 479 -18.51 23.31 -35.50
N ALA A 480 -17.91 23.42 -34.32
CA ALA A 480 -17.35 24.69 -33.89
C ALA A 480 -16.03 24.97 -34.62
N LYS A 481 -15.68 26.24 -34.69
CA LYS A 481 -14.45 26.75 -35.29
C LYS A 481 -13.78 27.71 -34.33
N GLU A 482 -12.46 27.82 -34.43
CA GLU A 482 -11.71 28.79 -33.65
C GLU A 482 -12.10 30.22 -34.03
N CYS A 483 -12.32 31.03 -33.00
CA CYS A 483 -12.69 32.42 -33.13
C CYS A 483 -12.09 33.24 -32.00
N ARG A 484 -11.87 34.52 -32.28
CA ARG A 484 -11.52 35.53 -31.29
C ARG A 484 -12.78 36.28 -30.86
N VAL A 485 -13.03 36.39 -29.56
CA VAL A 485 -14.13 37.22 -29.04
C VAL A 485 -13.76 38.69 -29.21
N LEU A 486 -14.62 39.47 -29.87
CA LEU A 486 -14.42 40.91 -30.08
C LEU A 486 -15.23 41.76 -29.11
N SER A 487 -16.45 41.34 -28.78
CA SER A 487 -17.32 41.98 -27.80
C SER A 487 -18.35 41.01 -27.26
N SER A 488 -18.78 41.22 -26.02
CA SER A 488 -19.91 40.52 -25.40
C SER A 488 -21.00 41.53 -25.05
N SER A 489 -22.26 41.18 -25.31
CA SER A 489 -23.45 41.98 -24.99
C SER A 489 -24.33 41.18 -24.00
N PRO A 490 -24.05 41.26 -22.69
CA PRO A 490 -24.75 40.46 -21.68
C PRO A 490 -26.27 40.71 -21.69
N SER A 491 -26.70 41.95 -21.95
CA SER A 491 -28.11 42.32 -22.02
C SER A 491 -28.87 41.65 -23.16
N GLU A 492 -28.18 41.23 -24.22
CA GLU A 492 -28.77 40.58 -25.40
C GLU A 492 -28.50 39.06 -25.44
N GLY A 493 -27.65 38.55 -24.52
CA GLY A 493 -27.21 37.16 -24.53
C GLY A 493 -26.43 36.79 -25.80
N THR A 494 -25.73 37.75 -26.42
CA THR A 494 -24.96 37.53 -27.65
C THR A 494 -23.53 38.00 -27.55
N VAL A 495 -22.67 37.39 -28.39
CA VAL A 495 -21.24 37.64 -28.45
C VAL A 495 -20.86 37.87 -29.91
N VAL A 496 -20.04 38.89 -30.16
CA VAL A 496 -19.43 39.14 -31.47
C VAL A 496 -18.08 38.43 -31.50
N VAL A 497 -17.96 37.45 -32.38
CA VAL A 497 -16.73 36.68 -32.59
C VAL A 497 -16.20 36.89 -34.00
N GLN A 498 -14.88 36.83 -34.16
CA GLN A 498 -14.21 36.77 -35.46
C GLN A 498 -13.61 35.38 -35.65
N PHE A 499 -14.12 34.62 -36.61
CA PHE A 499 -13.56 33.31 -36.92
C PHE A 499 -12.17 33.45 -37.54
N LEU A 500 -11.19 32.74 -36.98
CA LEU A 500 -9.78 32.90 -37.37
C LEU A 500 -9.52 32.37 -38.78
N GLU A 501 -10.25 31.33 -39.19
CA GLU A 501 -10.09 30.67 -40.49
C GLU A 501 -10.39 31.59 -41.69
N ASN A 502 -11.37 32.48 -41.57
CA ASN A 502 -11.84 33.31 -42.67
C ASN A 502 -11.93 34.81 -42.35
N GLY A 503 -11.61 35.21 -41.12
CA GLY A 503 -11.67 36.59 -40.65
C GLY A 503 -13.08 37.17 -40.53
N VAL A 504 -14.14 36.37 -40.76
CA VAL A 504 -15.54 36.83 -40.79
C VAL A 504 -16.06 37.03 -39.37
N ARG A 505 -16.74 38.16 -39.14
CA ARG A 505 -17.37 38.51 -37.87
C ARG A 505 -18.81 38.00 -37.82
N HIS A 506 -19.18 37.37 -36.72
CA HIS A 506 -20.54 36.91 -36.47
C HIS A 506 -20.99 37.33 -35.07
N THR A 507 -22.23 37.81 -34.97
CA THR A 507 -22.95 37.90 -33.69
C THR A 507 -23.71 36.61 -33.47
N ILE A 508 -23.34 35.86 -32.43
CA ILE A 508 -23.90 34.55 -32.08
C ILE A 508 -24.44 34.55 -30.65
N PRO A 509 -25.40 33.68 -30.30
CA PRO A 509 -25.79 33.45 -28.92
C PRO A 509 -24.60 33.01 -28.06
N GLU A 510 -24.58 33.42 -26.79
CA GLU A 510 -23.49 33.10 -25.86
C GLU A 510 -23.30 31.59 -25.65
N ASP A 511 -24.39 30.82 -25.61
CA ASP A 511 -24.39 29.36 -25.49
C ASP A 511 -23.86 28.61 -26.74
N TRP A 512 -23.50 29.36 -27.80
CA TRP A 512 -22.82 28.84 -28.98
C TRP A 512 -21.30 28.88 -28.87
N ILE A 513 -20.75 29.48 -27.81
CA ILE A 513 -19.34 29.31 -27.49
C ILE A 513 -19.16 27.95 -26.81
N ILE A 514 -18.28 27.12 -27.36
CA ILE A 514 -17.84 25.92 -26.66
C ILE A 514 -17.00 26.40 -25.49
N LYS A 515 -17.58 26.32 -24.30
CA LYS A 515 -16.84 26.46 -23.05
C LYS A 515 -15.68 25.47 -23.14
N LYS A 516 -14.45 25.98 -23.27
CA LYS A 516 -13.27 25.24 -22.83
C LYS A 516 -13.47 25.06 -21.34
N THR A 517 -14.22 24.03 -20.94
CA THR A 517 -13.87 23.39 -19.67
C THR A 517 -12.38 23.14 -19.79
N ALA A 518 -11.57 23.59 -18.84
CA ALA A 518 -10.17 23.20 -18.72
C ALA A 518 -10.12 21.66 -18.61
N LYS A 519 -10.30 21.00 -19.75
CA LYS A 519 -10.55 19.57 -19.90
C LYS A 519 -9.38 19.05 -20.68
N GLY A 520 -8.58 18.26 -20.00
CA GLY A 520 -7.49 17.50 -20.56
C GLY A 520 -6.45 17.30 -19.50
N ALA A 521 -5.38 18.09 -19.58
CA ALA A 521 -4.15 17.86 -18.81
C ALA A 521 -4.28 18.28 -17.34
N ASP A 522 -4.55 19.57 -17.05
CA ASP A 522 -4.49 20.09 -15.67
C ASP A 522 -5.48 19.39 -14.72
N SER A 523 -6.65 18.99 -15.23
CA SER A 523 -7.64 18.24 -14.44
C SER A 523 -7.23 16.78 -14.21
N GLN A 524 -6.50 16.16 -15.14
CA GLN A 524 -5.99 14.79 -14.97
C GLN A 524 -4.81 14.78 -14.00
N ASP A 525 -3.89 15.74 -14.13
CA ASP A 525 -2.74 15.88 -13.23
C ASP A 525 -3.19 16.23 -11.80
N SER A 526 -4.18 17.12 -11.64
CA SER A 526 -4.76 17.42 -10.33
C SER A 526 -5.47 16.20 -9.71
N HIS A 527 -6.23 15.43 -10.50
CA HIS A 527 -6.85 14.20 -10.03
C HIS A 527 -5.80 13.15 -9.64
N ALA A 528 -4.74 13.00 -10.43
CA ALA A 528 -3.61 12.12 -10.17
C ALA A 528 -2.86 12.50 -8.89
N LYS A 529 -2.49 13.78 -8.72
CA LYS A 529 -1.86 14.31 -7.50
C LYS A 529 -2.74 14.09 -6.28
N ARG A 530 -4.05 14.37 -6.37
CA ARG A 530 -5.02 14.05 -5.31
C ARG A 530 -5.04 12.57 -4.98
N SER A 531 -5.09 11.70 -5.99
CA SER A 531 -5.13 10.26 -5.78
C SER A 531 -3.85 9.73 -5.13
N ARG A 532 -2.68 10.24 -5.52
CA ARG A 532 -1.38 9.89 -4.91
C ARG A 532 -1.27 10.39 -3.48
N GLY A 533 -1.74 11.61 -3.20
CA GLY A 533 -1.76 12.14 -1.84
C GLY A 533 -2.71 11.38 -0.92
N LEU A 534 -3.89 10.95 -1.41
CA LEU A 534 -4.76 10.03 -0.66
C LEU A 534 -4.09 8.69 -0.35
N LEU A 535 -3.31 8.14 -1.29
CA LEU A 535 -2.55 6.91 -1.08
C LEU A 535 -1.42 7.11 -0.04
N ALA A 536 -0.72 8.24 -0.08
CA ALA A 536 0.29 8.59 0.93
C ALA A 536 -0.33 8.67 2.33
N MET A 537 -1.48 9.36 2.47
CA MET A 537 -2.20 9.44 3.75
C MET A 537 -2.71 8.08 4.22
N ALA A 538 -3.18 7.23 3.30
CA ALA A 538 -3.57 5.85 3.62
C ALA A 538 -2.40 5.03 4.19
N LEU A 539 -1.21 5.14 3.59
CA LEU A 539 0.00 4.52 4.11
C LEU A 539 0.32 5.03 5.53
N LEU A 540 0.32 6.35 5.73
CA LEU A 540 0.57 6.98 7.04
C LEU A 540 -0.44 6.54 8.09
N ALA A 541 -1.72 6.41 7.74
CA ALA A 541 -2.77 5.93 8.63
C ALA A 541 -2.56 4.46 9.00
N CYS A 542 -2.17 3.60 8.04
CA CYS A 542 -1.86 2.19 8.30
C CYS A 542 -0.61 2.01 9.18
N GLN A 543 0.41 2.85 9.01
CA GLN A 543 1.57 2.83 9.89
C GLN A 543 1.22 3.39 11.28
N GLY A 544 0.49 4.50 11.32
CA GLY A 544 0.02 5.12 12.56
C GLY A 544 -0.83 4.18 13.41
N SER A 545 -1.72 3.39 12.81
CA SER A 545 -2.56 2.44 13.57
C SER A 545 -1.75 1.34 14.24
N VAL A 546 -0.69 0.82 13.61
CA VAL A 546 0.21 -0.17 14.23
C VAL A 546 0.95 0.46 15.42
N VAL A 547 1.48 1.66 15.24
CA VAL A 547 2.20 2.42 16.28
C VAL A 547 1.27 2.75 17.44
N GLU A 548 0.04 3.16 17.16
CA GLU A 548 -0.98 3.46 18.16
C GLU A 548 -1.41 2.21 18.93
N ALA A 549 -1.63 1.08 18.26
CA ALA A 549 -1.95 -0.19 18.93
C ALA A 549 -0.83 -0.61 19.89
N CYS A 550 0.44 -0.56 19.46
CA CYS A 550 1.59 -0.85 20.33
C CYS A 550 1.66 0.11 21.52
N CYS A 551 1.40 1.40 21.30
CA CYS A 551 1.37 2.41 22.35
C CYS A 551 0.26 2.12 23.38
N GLN A 552 -0.96 1.85 22.91
CA GLN A 552 -2.11 1.56 23.78
C GLN A 552 -1.87 0.32 24.67
N LEU A 553 -1.30 -0.76 24.11
CA LEU A 553 -0.91 -1.95 24.86
C LEU A 553 0.05 -1.59 26.02
N MET A 554 1.01 -0.71 25.75
CA MET A 554 2.01 -0.29 26.72
C MET A 554 1.46 0.63 27.81
N MET A 555 0.56 1.54 27.45
CA MET A 555 0.01 2.57 28.34
C MET A 555 -0.81 1.98 29.50
N GLY A 556 -1.49 0.85 29.29
CA GLY A 556 -2.26 0.18 30.34
C GLY A 556 -1.41 -0.19 31.56
N VAL A 557 -0.26 -0.83 31.32
CA VAL A 557 0.70 -1.18 32.38
C VAL A 557 1.37 0.06 32.97
N LEU A 558 1.73 1.04 32.13
CA LEU A 558 2.38 2.26 32.57
C LEU A 558 1.53 3.03 33.60
N GLN A 559 0.25 3.27 33.29
CA GLN A 559 -0.66 4.05 34.14
C GLN A 559 -0.85 3.40 35.52
N VAL A 560 -1.00 2.06 35.57
CA VAL A 560 -1.12 1.33 36.84
C VAL A 560 0.19 1.39 37.63
N GLY A 561 1.33 1.23 36.95
CA GLY A 561 2.66 1.32 37.58
C GLY A 561 2.95 2.68 38.20
N GLU A 562 2.62 3.77 37.51
CA GLU A 562 2.70 5.14 38.05
C GLU A 562 1.82 5.31 39.29
N GLY A 563 0.57 4.84 39.22
CA GLY A 563 -0.35 4.88 40.35
C GLY A 563 0.19 4.19 41.61
N ILE A 564 0.87 3.04 41.47
CA ILE A 564 1.50 2.32 42.58
C ILE A 564 2.64 3.15 43.19
N LEU A 565 3.49 3.74 42.35
CA LEU A 565 4.65 4.53 42.80
C LEU A 565 4.23 5.83 43.51
N GLU A 566 3.14 6.45 43.04
CA GLU A 566 2.60 7.70 43.62
C GLU A 566 1.74 7.46 44.86
N SER A 567 1.07 6.31 44.95
CA SER A 567 0.19 5.98 46.06
C SER A 567 0.95 5.96 47.38
N LYS A 568 0.44 6.66 48.39
CA LYS A 568 0.97 6.63 49.77
C LYS A 568 0.29 5.59 50.65
N ASN A 569 -0.83 5.02 50.18
CA ASN A 569 -1.67 4.12 50.96
C ASN A 569 -1.32 2.66 50.65
N LYS A 570 -0.95 1.89 51.69
CA LYS A 570 -0.59 0.47 51.55
C LYS A 570 -1.73 -0.40 51.01
N LYS A 571 -2.98 -0.08 51.35
CA LYS A 571 -4.15 -0.83 50.86
C LYS A 571 -4.35 -0.62 49.36
N ASP A 572 -4.25 0.64 48.93
CA ASP A 572 -4.41 1.00 47.51
C ASP A 572 -3.28 0.41 46.68
N ARG A 573 -2.03 0.41 47.18
CA ARG A 573 -0.89 -0.27 46.52
C ARG A 573 -1.13 -1.77 46.33
N ALA A 574 -1.72 -2.45 47.31
CA ALA A 574 -1.98 -3.88 47.21
C ALA A 574 -3.06 -4.21 46.18
N GLN A 575 -4.09 -3.36 46.08
CA GLN A 575 -5.11 -3.47 45.04
C GLN A 575 -4.52 -3.19 43.65
N MET A 576 -3.78 -2.09 43.49
CA MET A 576 -3.15 -1.74 42.22
C MET A 576 -2.10 -2.77 41.78
N ALA A 577 -1.43 -3.47 42.70
CA ALA A 577 -0.54 -4.58 42.34
C ALA A 577 -1.29 -5.76 41.69
N GLN A 578 -2.55 -6.02 42.09
CA GLN A 578 -3.40 -7.01 41.42
C GLN A 578 -3.84 -6.52 40.04
N GLU A 579 -4.19 -5.23 39.93
CA GLU A 579 -4.52 -4.59 38.66
C GLU A 579 -3.32 -4.59 37.70
N LEU A 580 -2.10 -4.39 38.21
CA LEU A 580 -0.86 -4.46 37.43
C LEU A 580 -0.66 -5.86 36.86
N GLN A 581 -0.83 -6.90 37.68
CA GLN A 581 -0.72 -8.28 37.21
C GLN A 581 -1.77 -8.61 36.14
N ALA A 582 -3.00 -8.10 36.29
CA ALA A 582 -4.05 -8.28 35.30
C ALA A 582 -3.74 -7.55 33.98
N ALA A 583 -3.30 -6.29 34.03
CA ALA A 583 -2.90 -5.52 32.86
C ALA A 583 -1.68 -6.15 32.15
N TRP A 584 -0.73 -6.67 32.92
CA TRP A 584 0.46 -7.37 32.41
C TRP A 584 0.08 -8.66 31.69
N GLN A 585 -0.81 -9.46 32.27
CA GLN A 585 -1.32 -10.67 31.63
C GLN A 585 -2.15 -10.33 30.38
N GLN A 586 -2.95 -9.26 30.43
CA GLN A 586 -3.74 -8.82 29.28
C GLN A 586 -2.85 -8.37 28.11
N GLU A 587 -1.81 -7.58 28.35
CA GLU A 587 -0.81 -7.19 27.33
C GLU A 587 -0.18 -8.44 26.72
N TYR A 588 0.17 -9.42 27.56
CA TYR A 588 0.72 -10.69 27.11
C TYR A 588 -0.26 -11.47 26.23
N ASP A 589 -1.49 -11.66 26.69
CA ASP A 589 -2.52 -12.41 25.97
C ASP A 589 -2.87 -11.74 24.63
N LEU A 590 -2.97 -10.42 24.61
CA LEU A 590 -3.21 -9.65 23.38
C LEU A 590 -2.06 -9.82 22.40
N SER A 591 -0.80 -9.76 22.87
CA SER A 591 0.35 -9.98 22.02
C SER A 591 0.38 -11.39 21.40
N GLN A 592 0.02 -12.42 22.16
CA GLN A 592 -0.06 -13.80 21.64
C GLN A 592 -1.21 -13.99 20.66
N SER A 593 -2.26 -13.18 20.80
CA SER A 593 -3.40 -13.21 19.92
C SER A 593 -3.21 -12.40 18.64
N GLU A 594 -2.25 -11.47 18.59
CA GLU A 594 -1.98 -10.61 17.42
C GLU A 594 -0.74 -11.04 16.63
N ALA A 595 0.14 -11.84 17.24
CA ALA A 595 1.21 -12.59 16.58
C ALA A 595 0.67 -13.84 15.87
#